data_AF-A0A090QU97-F1
#
_entry.id   AF-A0A090QU97-F1
#
_cell.length_a   1.000
_cell.length_b   1.000
_cell.length_c   1.000
_cell.angle_alpha   90.00
_cell.angle_beta   90.00
_cell.angle_gamma   90.00
#
_symmetry.space_group_name_H-M   'P 1'
#
loop_
_entity.id
_entity.type
_entity.pdbx_description
1 polymer ?
#
loop_
_entity_poly.entity_id
_entity_poly.type
_entity_poly.pdbx_seq_one_letter_code
_entity_poly.pdbx_strand_id
1 'polypeptide(L)'
;MGFDDHSRELGRTAWNNNLDKNQISGGEAGAKTAQPAWIAFMHQALEDVPEQRKQLPDDIVQVRIDRATGKLTNRTDYTSMFEYFERGTEPKEMVSDTGADGIFESDSSDELF
;
A
#
# COMPACT_ATOMS: atom_id res chain seq x y z
N MET A 1 -1.28 25.18 -8.62
CA MET A 1 -1.46 23.72 -8.48
C MET A 1 -0.44 23.21 -7.47
N GLY A 2 -0.71 23.37 -6.17
CA GLY A 2 0.24 22.98 -5.11
C GLY A 2 -0.21 21.67 -4.48
N PHE A 3 0.71 20.73 -4.32
CA PHE A 3 0.46 19.41 -3.73
C PHE A 3 0.59 19.39 -2.20
N ASP A 4 0.91 20.53 -1.58
CA ASP A 4 1.45 20.58 -0.22
C ASP A 4 0.48 21.18 0.82
N ASP A 5 -0.66 21.74 0.37
CA ASP A 5 -1.62 22.36 1.28
C ASP A 5 -3.04 21.84 0.98
N HIS A 6 -3.50 20.93 1.84
CA HIS A 6 -4.83 20.31 1.77
C HIS A 6 -5.97 21.28 2.14
N SER A 7 -5.66 22.47 2.66
CA SER A 7 -6.65 23.48 3.08
C SER A 7 -7.05 24.44 1.95
N ARG A 8 -6.31 24.45 0.85
CA ARG A 8 -6.57 25.34 -0.28
C ARG A 8 -7.61 24.73 -1.22
N GLU A 9 -8.64 25.51 -1.55
CA GLU A 9 -9.55 25.18 -2.63
C GLU A 9 -8.76 25.06 -3.94
N LEU A 10 -8.67 23.84 -4.46
CA LEU A 10 -8.11 23.56 -5.77
C LEU A 10 -9.08 24.07 -6.85
N GLY A 11 -8.54 24.40 -8.03
CA GLY A 11 -9.35 24.81 -9.17
C GLY A 11 -10.37 23.74 -9.56
N ARG A 12 -11.44 24.14 -10.26
CA ARG A 12 -12.45 23.24 -10.80
C ARG A 12 -12.70 23.59 -12.26
N THR A 13 -12.82 22.58 -13.10
CA THR A 13 -13.24 22.72 -14.50
C THR A 13 -14.66 22.17 -14.68
N ALA A 14 -15.45 22.74 -15.58
CA ALA A 14 -16.80 22.24 -15.87
C ALA A 14 -16.78 21.29 -17.08
N TRP A 15 -17.67 20.30 -17.09
CA TRP A 15 -17.86 19.43 -18.25
C TRP A 15 -18.46 20.22 -19.42
N ASN A 16 -17.93 20.02 -20.62
CA ASN A 16 -18.40 20.62 -21.85
C ASN A 16 -18.88 19.53 -22.81
N ASN A 17 -20.17 19.55 -23.15
CA ASN A 17 -20.80 18.57 -24.05
C ASN A 17 -20.30 18.62 -25.50
N ASN A 18 -19.60 19.69 -25.89
CA ASN A 18 -19.01 19.85 -27.21
C ASN A 18 -17.57 19.31 -27.29
N LEU A 19 -16.97 18.93 -26.16
CA LEU A 19 -15.66 18.29 -26.11
C LEU A 19 -15.82 16.76 -26.08
N ASP A 20 -14.70 16.07 -26.33
CA ASP A 20 -14.67 14.62 -26.22
C ASP A 20 -14.84 14.12 -24.76
N LYS A 21 -14.92 12.81 -24.61
CA LYS A 21 -15.08 12.18 -23.29
C LYS A 21 -13.81 12.19 -22.43
N ASN A 22 -12.67 12.58 -23.00
CA ASN A 22 -11.36 12.53 -22.35
C ASN A 22 -10.98 13.87 -21.68
N GLN A 23 -11.90 14.84 -21.67
CA GLN A 23 -11.73 16.11 -20.99
C GLN A 23 -11.56 15.95 -19.47
N ILE A 24 -10.72 16.82 -18.89
CA ILE A 24 -10.57 16.95 -17.45
C ILE A 24 -11.65 17.89 -16.92
N SER A 25 -12.65 17.36 -16.21
CA SER A 25 -13.75 18.11 -15.58
C SER A 25 -13.87 17.80 -14.08
N GLY A 26 -14.43 18.69 -13.27
CA GLY A 26 -14.60 18.54 -11.81
C GLY A 26 -13.45 19.14 -11.01
N GLY A 27 -13.24 18.64 -9.78
CA GLY A 27 -12.12 19.07 -8.93
C GLY A 27 -10.77 18.73 -9.54
N GLU A 28 -9.85 19.71 -9.55
CA GLU A 28 -8.48 19.50 -10.00
C GLU A 28 -7.65 18.91 -8.88
N ALA A 29 -6.88 17.87 -9.22
CA ALA A 29 -5.86 17.28 -8.38
C ALA A 29 -4.74 16.84 -9.31
N GLY A 30 -3.50 16.73 -8.84
CA GLY A 30 -2.40 16.40 -9.74
C GLY A 30 -2.53 15.06 -10.45
N ALA A 31 -3.13 14.06 -9.79
CA ALA A 31 -3.47 12.77 -10.40
C ALA A 31 -4.44 12.90 -11.59
N LYS A 32 -5.19 14.00 -11.67
CA LYS A 32 -6.19 14.25 -12.71
C LYS A 32 -5.69 15.21 -13.78
N THR A 33 -5.00 16.27 -13.36
CA THR A 33 -4.58 17.36 -14.26
C THR A 33 -3.18 17.15 -14.83
N ALA A 34 -2.22 16.67 -14.02
CA ALA A 34 -0.82 16.56 -14.41
C ALA A 34 -0.41 15.14 -14.83
N GLN A 35 -0.95 14.11 -14.17
CA GLN A 35 -0.60 12.71 -14.44
C GLN A 35 -0.80 12.28 -15.91
N PRO A 36 -1.90 12.63 -16.62
CA PRO A 36 -2.09 12.17 -17.99
C PRO A 36 -0.99 12.67 -18.95
N ALA A 37 -0.59 13.94 -18.80
CA ALA A 37 0.49 14.50 -19.60
C ALA A 37 1.84 13.83 -19.29
N TRP A 38 2.10 13.54 -18.01
CA TRP A 38 3.31 12.81 -17.59
C TRP A 38 3.36 11.38 -18.15
N ILE A 39 2.24 10.65 -18.13
CA ILE A 39 2.15 9.29 -18.70
C ILE A 39 2.45 9.34 -20.21
N ALA A 40 1.83 10.27 -20.94
CA ALA A 40 2.05 10.40 -22.39
C ALA A 40 3.51 10.73 -22.73
N PHE A 41 4.14 11.61 -21.96
CA PHE A 41 5.55 11.94 -22.11
C PHE A 41 6.46 10.74 -21.82
N MET A 42 6.29 10.09 -20.67
CA MET A 42 7.13 8.97 -20.26
C MET A 42 6.96 7.73 -21.16
N HIS A 43 5.76 7.53 -21.73
CA HIS A 43 5.52 6.48 -22.70
C HIS A 43 6.43 6.61 -23.92
N GLN A 44 6.63 7.84 -24.43
CA GLN A 44 7.56 8.08 -25.55
C GLN A 44 9.02 8.11 -25.09
N ALA A 45 9.29 8.73 -23.94
CA ALA A 45 10.66 8.92 -23.46
C ALA A 45 11.35 7.61 -23.01
N LEU A 46 10.56 6.59 -22.62
CA LEU A 46 11.06 5.31 -22.15
C LEU A 46 10.99 4.18 -23.20
N GLU A 47 10.61 4.46 -24.45
CA GLU A 47 10.40 3.42 -25.49
C GLU A 47 11.62 2.50 -25.68
N ASP A 48 12.83 3.08 -25.66
CA ASP A 48 14.10 2.35 -25.82
C ASP A 48 14.86 2.17 -24.50
N VAL A 49 14.25 2.47 -23.36
CA VAL A 49 14.90 2.37 -22.04
C VAL A 49 14.58 1.01 -21.44
N PRO A 50 15.56 0.10 -21.27
CA PRO A 50 15.30 -1.20 -20.69
C PRO A 50 14.89 -1.06 -19.22
N GLU A 51 13.96 -1.90 -18.79
CA GLU A 51 13.57 -1.96 -17.39
C GLU A 51 14.76 -2.34 -16.51
N GLN A 52 15.12 -1.46 -15.59
CA GLN A 52 16.14 -1.72 -14.59
C GLN A 52 15.49 -2.19 -13.29
N ARG A 53 15.78 -3.44 -12.92
CA ARG A 53 15.39 -3.94 -11.60
C ARG A 53 16.20 -3.21 -10.54
N LYS A 54 15.49 -2.54 -9.61
CA LYS A 54 16.13 -1.98 -8.42
C LYS A 54 16.71 -3.13 -7.61
N GLN A 55 18.00 -3.05 -7.30
CA GLN A 55 18.63 -3.96 -6.35
C GLN A 55 18.31 -3.46 -4.94
N LEU A 56 17.91 -4.40 -4.08
CA LEU A 56 17.64 -4.07 -2.68
C LEU A 56 18.99 -3.77 -2.00
N PRO A 57 19.15 -2.59 -1.38
CA PRO A 57 20.35 -2.29 -0.60
C PRO A 57 20.53 -3.26 0.58
N ASP A 58 21.77 -3.48 1.02
CA ASP A 58 22.11 -4.45 2.09
C ASP A 58 21.51 -4.08 3.47
N ASP A 59 21.19 -2.81 3.68
CA ASP A 59 20.58 -2.26 4.88
C ASP A 59 19.04 -2.29 4.86
N ILE A 60 18.43 -2.77 3.78
CA ILE A 60 16.98 -2.95 3.70
C ILE A 60 16.63 -4.42 3.93
N VAL A 61 15.75 -4.66 4.91
CA VAL A 61 15.20 -5.98 5.23
C VAL A 61 13.74 -6.06 4.80
N GLN A 62 13.29 -7.27 4.46
CA GLN A 62 11.90 -7.56 4.13
C GLN A 62 11.32 -8.47 5.22
N VAL A 63 10.26 -8.02 5.90
CA VAL A 63 9.58 -8.80 6.94
C VAL A 63 8.09 -8.93 6.65
N ARG A 64 7.46 -9.96 7.19
CA ARG A 64 6.02 -10.19 7.06
C ARG A 64 5.26 -9.47 8.17
N ILE A 65 4.36 -8.59 7.79
CA ILE A 65 3.53 -7.79 8.70
C ILE A 65 2.04 -8.07 8.49
N ASP A 66 1.27 -7.86 9.55
CA ASP A 66 -0.19 -7.79 9.49
C ASP A 66 -0.63 -6.42 8.93
N ARG A 67 -1.52 -6.44 7.95
CA ARG A 67 -1.94 -5.25 7.18
C ARG A 67 -2.70 -4.22 8.03
N ALA A 68 -3.36 -4.65 9.11
CA ALA A 68 -4.16 -3.77 9.94
C ALA A 68 -3.32 -3.10 11.02
N THR A 69 -2.35 -3.81 11.59
CA THR A 69 -1.59 -3.36 12.76
C THR A 69 -0.16 -2.92 12.45
N GLY A 70 0.41 -3.37 11.33
CA GLY A 70 1.81 -3.16 10.99
C GLY A 70 2.80 -3.96 11.85
N LYS A 71 2.30 -4.83 12.74
CA LYS A 71 3.13 -5.71 13.57
C LYS A 71 3.56 -6.96 12.81
N LEU A 72 4.57 -7.67 13.31
CA LEU A 72 4.99 -8.94 12.73
C LEU A 72 3.85 -9.96 12.79
N THR A 73 3.75 -10.81 11.77
CA THR A 73 2.77 -11.90 11.74
C THR A 73 3.34 -13.15 11.08
N ASN A 74 2.92 -14.30 11.57
CA ASN A 74 3.17 -15.60 10.95
C ASN A 74 2.03 -16.04 10.02
N ARG A 75 0.92 -15.29 9.97
CA ARG A 75 -0.22 -15.60 9.08
C ARG A 75 0.23 -15.51 7.63
N THR A 76 -0.21 -16.44 6.79
CA THR A 76 0.11 -16.47 5.36
C THR A 76 -1.08 -16.15 4.46
N ASP A 77 -2.16 -15.64 5.04
CA ASP A 77 -3.39 -15.26 4.34
C ASP A 77 -3.33 -13.81 3.83
N TYR A 78 -4.46 -13.35 3.29
CA TYR A 78 -4.66 -12.01 2.74
C TYR A 78 -4.56 -10.88 3.78
N THR A 79 -4.52 -11.20 5.08
CA THR A 79 -4.33 -10.23 6.16
C THR A 79 -2.86 -9.91 6.40
N SER A 80 -1.94 -10.66 5.78
CA SER A 80 -0.49 -10.44 5.83
C SER A 80 0.05 -9.83 4.54
N MET A 81 1.19 -9.13 4.63
CA MET A 81 1.99 -8.73 3.48
C MET A 81 3.47 -8.63 3.84
N PHE A 82 4.35 -8.66 2.84
CA PHE A 82 5.75 -8.29 3.02
C PHE A 82 5.93 -6.79 2.85
N GLU A 83 6.73 -6.19 3.73
CA GLU A 83 7.07 -4.77 3.68
C GLU A 83 8.58 -4.58 3.92
N TYR A 84 9.13 -3.49 3.38
CA TYR A 84 10.54 -3.16 3.46
C TYR A 84 10.82 -2.20 4.63
N PHE A 85 11.91 -2.46 5.36
CA PHE A 85 12.36 -1.62 6.47
C PHE A 85 13.87 -1.43 6.41
N GLU A 86 14.35 -0.29 6.92
CA GLU A 86 15.75 -0.15 7.25
C GLU A 86 16.09 -1.09 8.41
N ARG A 87 17.22 -1.79 8.33
CA ARG A 87 17.67 -2.76 9.33
C ARG A 87 17.70 -2.14 10.72
N GLY A 88 16.96 -2.75 11.66
CA GLY A 88 16.81 -2.30 13.05
C GLY A 88 15.57 -1.44 13.30
N THR A 89 14.88 -1.00 12.25
CA THR A 89 13.61 -0.23 12.32
C THR A 89 12.37 -1.11 12.14
N GLU A 90 12.55 -2.39 11.83
CA GLU A 90 11.45 -3.31 11.66
C GLU A 90 10.61 -3.46 12.95
N PRO A 91 9.30 -3.73 12.83
CA PRO A 91 8.45 -4.03 13.97
C PRO A 91 9.03 -5.18 14.78
N LYS A 92 9.05 -5.05 16.11
CA LYS A 92 9.60 -6.06 17.03
C LYS A 92 8.51 -6.91 17.70
N GLU A 93 7.28 -6.42 17.68
CA GLU A 93 6.14 -7.08 18.30
C GLU A 93 5.41 -7.95 17.29
N MET A 94 5.03 -9.16 17.74
CA MET A 94 4.09 -10.02 17.02
C MET A 94 2.65 -9.59 17.30
N VAL A 95 1.78 -9.79 16.32
CA VAL A 95 0.33 -9.74 16.54
C VAL A 95 -0.04 -10.82 17.56
N SER A 96 -0.77 -10.44 18.61
CA SER A 96 -1.37 -11.41 19.53
C SER A 96 -2.41 -12.20 18.78
N ASP A 97 -2.18 -13.50 18.61
CA ASP A 97 -3.13 -14.38 17.95
C ASP A 97 -4.23 -14.77 18.93
N THR A 98 -5.15 -13.84 19.20
CA THR A 98 -6.31 -14.07 20.09
C THR A 98 -7.39 -14.91 19.39
N GLY A 99 -6.99 -15.88 18.56
CA GLY A 99 -7.88 -16.61 17.65
C GLY A 99 -7.79 -18.13 17.69
N ALA A 100 -6.96 -18.74 18.55
CA ALA A 100 -6.77 -20.20 18.56
C ALA A 100 -6.63 -20.84 19.96
N ASP A 101 -7.05 -20.18 21.04
CA ASP A 101 -6.82 -20.67 22.41
C ASP A 101 -8.08 -21.24 23.09
N GLY A 102 -8.96 -21.91 22.34
CA GLY A 102 -10.21 -22.44 22.89
C GLY A 102 -10.76 -23.70 22.23
N ILE A 103 -9.96 -24.47 21.48
CA ILE A 103 -10.44 -25.67 20.77
C ILE A 103 -9.73 -26.96 21.24
N PHE A 104 -8.66 -26.87 22.03
CA PHE A 104 -7.99 -28.05 22.60
C PHE A 104 -7.89 -27.98 24.13
N GLU A 105 -9.02 -27.74 24.79
CA GLU A 105 -9.19 -28.22 26.17
C GLU A 105 -10.08 -29.47 26.08
N SER A 106 -9.46 -30.59 25.67
CA SER A 106 -10.11 -31.90 25.76
C SER A 106 -10.23 -32.25 27.22
N ASP A 107 -11.46 -32.17 27.72
CA ASP A 107 -11.99 -32.72 28.96
C ASP A 107 -11.29 -34.03 29.40
N SER A 108 -10.21 -33.89 30.18
CA SER A 108 -9.54 -34.98 30.87
C SER A 108 -9.66 -34.75 32.38
N SER A 109 -10.86 -34.44 32.84
CA SER A 109 -11.24 -34.70 34.23
C SER A 109 -11.83 -36.10 34.32
N ASP A 110 -11.02 -37.05 34.80
CA ASP A 110 -11.49 -38.16 35.63
C ASP A 110 -10.28 -38.79 36.34
N GLU A 111 -9.94 -38.22 37.50
CA GLU A 111 -9.17 -38.95 38.52
C GLU A 111 -10.08 -39.98 39.18
N LEU A 112 -9.74 -41.27 39.05
CA LEU A 112 -10.26 -42.33 39.90
C LEU A 112 -9.14 -43.33 40.25
N PHE A 113 -8.88 -43.37 41.56
CA PHE A 113 -8.07 -44.29 42.39
C PHE A 113 -6.60 -43.95 42.63
#